data_AF-A0A1G2I3B2-F1
#
_entry.id   AF-A0A1G2I3B2-F1
#
_cell.length_a   1.000
_cell.length_b   1.000
_cell.length_c   1.000
_cell.angle_alpha   90.00
_cell.angle_beta   90.00
_cell.angle_gamma   90.00
#
_symmetry.space_group_name_H-M   'P 1'
#
loop_
_entity.id
_entity.type
_entity.pdbx_description
1 polymer ?
#
loop_
_entity_poly.entity_id
_entity_poly.type
_entity_poly.pdbx_seq_one_letter_code
_entity_poly.pdbx_strand_id
1 'polypeptide(L)'
;MEFSNDQLALASTTWKILWLELNHTDQERFDKVRLPTQELLDELSSKPPPTFICLAGEPFMSPDNEDGVAVKIFFVGPNNRVAYLGTLLDPLAHALDRQKRIIRLLEIDPESAIRLAITDPRALVPDPIGYRIRADSDVLDTDTATRAVKKFLVNRAPKLVKCAIEWLPNQEGIELVERIKAQAKAQYELGL
;
A
#
# COMPACT_ATOMS: atom_id res chain seq x y z
N MET A 1 -7.28 -15.23 -12.59
CA MET A 1 -8.41 -15.40 -11.63
C MET A 1 -9.49 -14.35 -11.92
N GLU A 2 -10.79 -14.68 -12.01
CA GLU A 2 -11.84 -13.67 -12.25
C GLU A 2 -12.33 -13.05 -10.93
N PHE A 3 -12.19 -11.73 -10.80
CA PHE A 3 -12.71 -10.93 -9.67
C PHE A 3 -13.99 -10.19 -10.07
N SER A 4 -15.00 -10.14 -9.20
CA SER A 4 -16.21 -9.34 -9.36
C SER A 4 -16.00 -7.87 -8.94
N ASN A 5 -16.90 -6.97 -9.35
CA ASN A 5 -16.83 -5.56 -8.95
C ASN A 5 -16.91 -5.38 -7.42
N ASP A 6 -17.67 -6.23 -6.73
CA ASP A 6 -17.78 -6.20 -5.26
C ASP A 6 -16.47 -6.60 -4.59
N GLN A 7 -15.74 -7.56 -5.17
CA GLN A 7 -14.43 -7.97 -4.70
C GLN A 7 -13.37 -6.87 -4.87
N LEU A 8 -13.55 -5.98 -5.85
CA LEU A 8 -12.65 -4.84 -6.13
C LEU A 8 -13.13 -3.51 -5.52
N ALA A 9 -14.30 -3.48 -4.89
CA ALA A 9 -14.92 -2.26 -4.38
C ALA A 9 -14.02 -1.49 -3.41
N LEU A 10 -13.31 -2.19 -2.52
CA LEU A 10 -12.43 -1.56 -1.54
C LEU A 10 -11.16 -0.99 -2.19
N ALA A 11 -10.53 -1.76 -3.09
CA ALA A 11 -9.36 -1.30 -3.83
C ALA A 11 -9.68 -0.10 -4.76
N SER A 12 -10.82 -0.12 -5.45
CA SER A 12 -11.26 0.98 -6.31
C SER A 12 -11.63 2.24 -5.52
N THR A 13 -12.35 2.08 -4.40
CA THR A 13 -12.63 3.18 -3.46
C THR A 13 -11.34 3.80 -2.93
N THR A 14 -10.36 2.97 -2.58
CA THR A 14 -9.04 3.45 -2.15
C THR A 14 -8.34 4.25 -3.25
N TRP A 15 -8.35 3.72 -4.48
CA TRP A 15 -7.76 4.42 -5.62
C TRP A 15 -8.41 5.79 -5.84
N LYS A 16 -9.74 5.85 -5.79
CA LYS A 16 -10.52 7.08 -5.95
C LYS A 16 -10.15 8.11 -4.88
N ILE A 17 -10.24 7.74 -3.61
CA ILE A 17 -10.05 8.63 -2.46
C ILE A 17 -8.62 9.15 -2.36
N LEU A 18 -7.63 8.28 -2.55
CA LEU A 18 -6.23 8.66 -2.34
C LEU A 18 -5.59 9.31 -3.58
N TRP A 19 -6.18 9.17 -4.78
CA TRP A 19 -5.55 9.69 -6.01
C TRP A 19 -6.42 10.58 -6.89
N LEU A 20 -7.73 10.38 -6.94
CA LEU A 20 -8.65 11.21 -7.73
C LEU A 20 -9.22 12.34 -6.88
N GLU A 21 -9.54 12.06 -5.62
CA GLU A 21 -10.22 12.99 -4.69
C GLU A 21 -9.25 13.57 -3.66
N LEU A 22 -8.52 14.61 -4.04
CA LEU A 22 -7.46 15.19 -3.20
C LEU A 22 -7.97 15.92 -1.94
N ASN A 23 -9.27 16.17 -1.85
CA ASN A 23 -9.87 17.02 -0.82
C ASN A 23 -10.35 16.27 0.44
N HIS A 24 -10.10 14.96 0.53
CA HIS A 24 -10.46 14.21 1.74
C HIS A 24 -9.59 14.58 2.94
N THR A 25 -10.26 14.72 4.08
CA THR A 25 -9.61 14.86 5.39
C THR A 25 -8.91 13.56 5.79
N ASP A 26 -7.95 13.66 6.73
CA ASP A 26 -7.26 12.49 7.27
C ASP A 26 -8.23 11.47 7.92
N GLN A 27 -9.30 11.98 8.54
CA GLN A 27 -10.33 11.13 9.15
C GLN A 27 -11.11 10.35 8.09
N GLU A 28 -11.57 11.02 7.01
CA GLU A 28 -12.27 10.32 5.92
C GLU A 28 -11.40 9.27 5.24
N ARG A 29 -10.10 9.55 5.06
CA ARG A 29 -9.15 8.56 4.54
C ARG A 29 -8.96 7.40 5.51
N PHE A 30 -8.94 7.66 6.81
CA PHE A 30 -8.90 6.59 7.80
C PHE A 30 -10.15 5.71 7.70
N ASP A 31 -11.34 6.30 7.74
CA ASP A 31 -12.62 5.58 7.78
C ASP A 31 -12.90 4.80 6.49
N LYS A 32 -12.57 5.38 5.33
CA LYS A 32 -12.92 4.79 4.02
C LYS A 32 -11.83 3.88 3.44
N VAL A 33 -10.58 3.99 3.93
CA VAL A 33 -9.44 3.23 3.37
C VAL A 33 -8.73 2.43 4.45
N ARG A 34 -8.21 3.09 5.49
CA ARG A 34 -7.29 2.44 6.44
C ARG A 34 -8.01 1.45 7.34
N LEU A 35 -9.18 1.81 7.88
CA LEU A 35 -9.96 0.95 8.76
C LEU A 35 -10.48 -0.30 8.02
N PRO A 36 -11.16 -0.22 6.85
CA PRO A 36 -11.61 -1.40 6.14
C PRO A 36 -10.47 -2.32 5.68
N THR A 37 -9.30 -1.75 5.37
CA THR A 37 -8.09 -2.52 5.06
C THR A 37 -7.62 -3.30 6.29
N GLN A 38 -7.59 -2.66 7.46
CA GLN A 38 -7.20 -3.31 8.72
C GLN A 38 -8.20 -4.41 9.10
N GLU A 39 -9.50 -4.17 8.95
CA GLU A 39 -10.54 -5.18 9.20
C GLU A 39 -10.34 -6.44 8.34
N LEU A 40 -9.99 -6.26 7.06
CA LEU A 40 -9.71 -7.39 6.16
C LEU A 40 -8.42 -8.13 6.54
N LEU A 41 -7.40 -7.41 7.01
CA LEU A 41 -6.18 -8.03 7.55
C LEU A 41 -6.46 -8.81 8.83
N ASP A 42 -7.32 -8.30 9.70
CA ASP A 42 -7.71 -8.95 10.95
C ASP A 42 -8.54 -10.22 10.67
N GLU A 43 -9.47 -10.16 9.72
CA GLU A 43 -10.25 -11.31 9.24
C GLU A 43 -9.32 -12.39 8.69
N LEU A 44 -8.37 -12.02 7.81
CA LEU A 44 -7.40 -12.97 7.26
C LEU A 44 -6.47 -13.53 8.36
N SER A 45 -6.10 -12.71 9.35
CA SER A 45 -5.28 -13.12 10.49
C SER A 45 -5.99 -14.08 11.45
N SER A 46 -7.33 -14.10 11.46
CA SER A 46 -8.11 -15.04 12.27
C SER A 46 -7.92 -16.47 11.79
N LYS A 47 -7.75 -16.66 10.47
CA LYS A 47 -7.46 -17.94 9.82
C LYS A 47 -6.39 -17.75 8.73
N PRO A 48 -5.10 -17.63 9.14
CA PRO A 48 -4.01 -17.33 8.22
C PRO A 48 -3.92 -18.36 7.08
N PRO A 49 -3.89 -17.92 5.81
CA PRO A 49 -3.65 -18.81 4.69
C PRO A 49 -2.19 -19.30 4.65
N PRO A 50 -1.87 -20.35 3.88
CA PRO A 50 -0.47 -20.75 3.65
C PRO A 50 0.34 -19.66 2.94
N THR A 51 -0.30 -18.95 2.00
CA THR A 51 0.30 -17.85 1.24
C THR A 51 -0.49 -16.55 1.43
N PHE A 52 0.24 -15.44 1.58
CA PHE A 52 -0.30 -14.09 1.56
C PHE A 52 -0.07 -13.52 0.17
N ILE A 53 -1.15 -13.38 -0.60
CA ILE A 53 -1.08 -13.00 -2.02
C ILE A 53 -1.07 -11.47 -2.13
N CYS A 54 0.01 -10.94 -2.70
CA CYS A 54 0.19 -9.53 -3.01
C CYS A 54 0.10 -9.28 -4.51
N LEU A 55 -0.33 -8.08 -4.86
CA LEU A 55 -0.19 -7.53 -6.22
C LEU A 55 0.40 -6.13 -6.14
N ALA A 56 1.22 -5.83 -7.12
CA ALA A 56 1.82 -4.52 -7.29
C ALA A 56 1.06 -3.75 -8.37
N GLY A 57 0.78 -2.49 -8.08
CA GLY A 57 0.28 -1.52 -9.04
C GLY A 57 1.40 -1.00 -9.94
N GLU A 58 1.09 0.03 -10.70
CA GLU A 58 2.06 0.72 -11.55
C GLU A 58 3.21 1.29 -10.70
N PRO A 59 4.47 1.01 -11.05
CA PRO A 59 5.63 1.61 -10.39
C PRO A 59 5.78 3.09 -10.78
N PHE A 60 6.28 3.89 -9.85
CA PHE A 60 6.61 5.29 -9.98
C PHE A 60 8.04 5.49 -9.43
N MET A 61 8.96 6.16 -10.13
CA MET A 61 10.34 6.39 -9.67
C MET A 61 10.63 7.87 -9.63
N SER A 62 11.45 8.29 -8.68
CA SER A 62 12.08 9.60 -8.73
C SER A 62 13.31 9.55 -9.64
N PRO A 63 13.55 10.55 -10.50
CA PRO A 63 14.68 10.59 -11.43
C PRO A 63 16.06 10.63 -10.75
N ASP A 64 16.12 10.83 -9.43
CA ASP A 64 17.37 11.06 -8.69
C ASP A 64 17.83 9.87 -7.82
N ASN A 65 17.22 8.66 -7.92
CA ASN A 65 17.53 7.57 -7.00
C ASN A 65 17.43 6.16 -7.63
N GLU A 66 18.54 5.40 -7.61
CA GLU A 66 18.65 4.03 -8.18
C GLU A 66 17.80 2.99 -7.41
N ASP A 67 17.41 3.26 -6.16
CA ASP A 67 16.60 2.38 -5.30
C ASP A 67 15.15 2.89 -5.07
N GLY A 68 14.72 3.92 -5.81
CA GLY A 68 13.56 4.77 -5.50
C GLY A 68 12.21 4.39 -6.09
N VAL A 69 11.81 3.12 -6.04
CA VAL A 69 10.50 2.68 -6.59
C VAL A 69 9.36 2.90 -5.60
N ALA A 70 8.46 3.82 -5.95
CA ALA A 70 7.16 3.94 -5.35
C ALA A 70 6.14 3.01 -6.06
N VAL A 71 5.66 1.96 -5.37
CA VAL A 71 4.67 1.05 -5.96
C VAL A 71 3.50 0.82 -5.02
N LYS A 72 2.28 0.84 -5.55
CA LYS A 72 1.08 0.55 -4.76
C LYS A 72 1.01 -0.96 -4.53
N ILE A 73 0.93 -1.39 -3.29
CA ILE A 73 0.76 -2.79 -2.95
C ILE A 73 -0.68 -3.01 -2.54
N PHE A 74 -1.32 -4.01 -3.13
CA PHE A 74 -2.60 -4.55 -2.68
C PHE A 74 -2.41 -6.00 -2.27
N PHE A 75 -3.36 -6.53 -1.54
CA PHE A 75 -3.41 -7.94 -1.19
C PHE A 75 -4.80 -8.52 -1.44
N VAL A 76 -4.85 -9.84 -1.59
CA VAL A 76 -6.09 -10.59 -1.71
C VAL A 76 -6.46 -11.16 -0.34
N GLY A 77 -7.55 -10.66 0.23
CA GLY A 77 -8.14 -11.12 1.49
C GLY A 77 -9.21 -12.20 1.30
N PRO A 78 -9.98 -12.49 2.36
CA PRO A 78 -11.06 -13.48 2.32
C PRO A 78 -12.08 -13.20 1.20
N ASN A 79 -12.65 -14.27 0.63
CA ASN A 79 -13.61 -14.20 -0.47
C ASN A 79 -13.10 -13.43 -1.71
N ASN A 80 -11.79 -13.44 -1.94
CA ASN A 80 -11.08 -12.72 -2.99
C ASN A 80 -11.28 -11.19 -2.94
N ARG A 81 -11.59 -10.62 -1.77
CA ARG A 81 -11.67 -9.15 -1.62
C ARG A 81 -10.28 -8.55 -1.73
N VAL A 82 -10.11 -7.55 -2.59
CA VAL A 82 -8.83 -6.88 -2.80
C VAL A 82 -8.79 -5.59 -2.01
N ALA A 83 -7.73 -5.40 -1.23
CA ALA A 83 -7.53 -4.20 -0.41
C ALA A 83 -6.12 -3.63 -0.59
N TYR A 84 -6.04 -2.31 -0.49
CA TYR A 84 -4.77 -1.58 -0.61
C TYR A 84 -3.99 -1.68 0.70
N LEU A 85 -2.79 -2.26 0.64
CA LEU A 85 -1.93 -2.47 1.80
C LEU A 85 -1.12 -1.21 2.14
N GLY A 86 -0.73 -0.46 1.12
CA GLY A 86 0.16 0.69 1.25
C GLY A 86 0.97 0.90 -0.03
N THR A 87 1.72 1.99 -0.09
CA THR A 87 2.64 2.29 -1.18
C THR A 87 4.06 2.07 -0.67
N LEU A 88 4.81 1.18 -1.31
CA LEU A 88 6.28 1.16 -1.20
C LEU A 88 6.77 2.52 -1.71
N LEU A 89 7.73 3.18 -1.07
CA LEU A 89 8.16 4.53 -1.46
C LEU A 89 9.64 4.64 -1.74
N ASP A 90 9.98 5.63 -2.56
CA ASP A 90 11.32 6.20 -2.72
C ASP A 90 11.92 6.57 -1.34
N PRO A 91 13.17 6.15 -1.05
CA PRO A 91 13.91 6.56 0.15
C PRO A 91 13.89 8.08 0.43
N LEU A 92 13.91 8.95 -0.59
CA LEU A 92 13.93 10.42 -0.43
C LEU A 92 12.56 10.98 -0.03
N ALA A 93 11.51 10.53 -0.70
CA ALA A 93 10.12 10.80 -0.36
C ALA A 93 9.78 10.30 1.06
N HIS A 94 10.24 9.09 1.39
CA HIS A 94 10.09 8.54 2.71
C HIS A 94 10.87 9.36 3.75
N ALA A 95 12.09 9.80 3.46
CA ALA A 95 12.91 10.58 4.40
C ALA A 95 12.23 11.88 4.84
N LEU A 96 11.54 12.59 3.96
CA LEU A 96 10.84 13.85 4.28
C LEU A 96 9.60 13.63 5.19
N ASP A 97 8.79 12.61 4.91
CA ASP A 97 7.62 12.28 5.76
C ASP A 97 8.05 11.65 7.09
N ARG A 98 9.06 10.77 7.03
CA ARG A 98 9.72 10.20 8.20
C ARG A 98 10.31 11.29 9.09
N GLN A 99 10.92 12.33 8.53
CA GLN A 99 11.44 13.46 9.31
C GLN A 99 10.32 14.20 10.05
N LYS A 100 9.20 14.48 9.39
CA LYS A 100 8.01 15.08 10.05
C LYS A 100 7.46 14.17 11.17
N ARG A 101 7.46 12.86 10.94
CA ARG A 101 6.99 11.87 11.92
C ARG A 101 7.94 11.68 13.10
N ILE A 102 9.25 11.73 12.87
CA ILE A 102 10.27 11.76 13.92
C ILE A 102 10.10 13.01 14.76
N ILE A 103 9.92 14.18 14.14
CA ILE A 103 9.69 15.45 14.86
C ILE A 103 8.47 15.33 15.79
N ARG A 104 7.35 14.81 15.29
CA ARG A 104 6.15 14.59 16.11
C ARG A 104 6.35 13.53 17.21
N LEU A 105 7.07 12.45 16.92
CA LEU A 105 7.31 11.38 17.89
C LEU A 105 8.32 11.77 18.97
N LEU A 106 9.28 12.66 18.67
CA LEU A 106 10.20 13.19 19.67
C LEU A 106 9.48 13.87 20.83
N GLU A 107 8.28 14.40 20.59
CA GLU A 107 7.46 15.06 21.61
C GLU A 107 6.68 14.06 22.50
N ILE A 108 6.53 12.80 22.06
CA ILE A 108 5.59 11.83 22.66
C ILE A 108 6.32 10.56 23.15
N ASP A 109 7.20 10.00 22.32
CA ASP A 109 7.99 8.80 22.58
C ASP A 109 9.39 8.94 21.92
N PRO A 110 10.34 9.58 22.63
CA PRO A 110 11.66 9.89 22.09
C PRO A 110 12.48 8.66 21.71
N GLU A 111 12.35 7.56 22.44
CA GLU A 111 13.07 6.32 22.12
C GLU A 111 12.60 5.74 20.80
N SER A 112 11.29 5.69 20.56
CA SER A 112 10.75 5.21 19.29
C SER A 112 11.06 6.17 18.14
N ALA A 113 11.14 7.48 18.40
CA ALA A 113 11.58 8.46 17.41
C ALA A 113 13.05 8.25 17.01
N ILE A 114 13.94 7.98 17.98
CA ILE A 114 15.36 7.69 17.73
C ILE A 114 15.51 6.37 16.96
N ARG A 115 14.79 5.31 17.36
CA ARG A 115 14.74 4.04 16.61
C ARG A 115 14.25 4.24 15.17
N LEU A 116 13.23 5.07 15.00
CA LEU A 116 12.70 5.43 13.68
C LEU A 116 13.71 6.27 12.88
N ALA A 117 14.54 7.11 13.50
CA ALA A 117 15.53 7.97 12.85
C ALA A 117 16.78 7.25 12.31
N ILE A 118 17.12 6.09 12.86
CA ILE A 118 18.30 5.30 12.46
C ILE A 118 17.98 4.09 11.58
N THR A 119 16.70 3.81 11.31
CA THR A 119 16.28 2.66 10.49
C THR A 119 16.21 3.03 9.00
N ASP A 120 16.91 2.25 8.17
CA ASP A 120 17.02 2.44 6.72
C ASP A 120 15.65 2.28 6.01
N PRO A 121 15.21 3.25 5.18
CA PRO A 121 13.84 3.30 4.71
C PRO A 121 13.59 2.36 3.53
N ARG A 122 13.13 1.16 3.88
CA ARG A 122 12.37 0.27 2.99
C ARG A 122 11.08 -0.09 3.69
N ALA A 123 10.02 0.71 3.49
CA ALA A 123 8.76 0.60 4.22
C ALA A 123 7.54 0.89 3.34
N LEU A 124 6.43 0.18 3.60
CA LEU A 124 5.12 0.53 3.06
C LEU A 124 4.56 1.73 3.84
N VAL A 125 4.15 2.77 3.10
CA VAL A 125 3.50 3.96 3.64
C VAL A 125 2.03 3.97 3.19
N PRO A 126 1.07 4.10 4.11
CA PRO A 126 -0.35 3.97 3.80
C PRO A 126 -0.94 5.14 2.99
N ASP A 127 -0.24 6.28 2.85
CA ASP A 127 -0.84 7.49 2.26
C ASP A 127 0.22 8.47 1.70
N PRO A 128 0.71 8.30 0.46
CA PRO A 128 1.86 9.04 -0.08
C PRO A 128 1.49 10.30 -0.89
N ILE A 129 0.38 10.98 -0.62
CA ILE A 129 -0.29 11.96 -1.51
C ILE A 129 0.56 13.10 -2.13
N GLY A 130 1.81 13.29 -1.71
CA GLY A 130 2.74 14.28 -2.29
C GLY A 130 3.58 13.84 -3.49
N TYR A 131 3.64 12.55 -3.84
CA TYR A 131 4.63 12.05 -4.82
C TYR A 131 3.97 11.74 -6.17
N ARG A 132 4.29 12.54 -7.20
CA ARG A 132 3.75 12.41 -8.56
C ARG A 132 4.85 12.47 -9.62
N ILE A 133 5.75 11.48 -9.62
CA ILE A 133 6.74 11.33 -10.69
C ILE A 133 6.57 9.93 -11.30
N ARG A 134 6.32 9.86 -12.61
CA ARG A 134 6.19 8.58 -13.34
C ARG A 134 7.54 7.87 -13.38
N ALA A 135 7.54 6.56 -13.15
CA ALA A 135 8.75 5.76 -13.34
C ALA A 135 9.04 5.61 -14.84
N ASP A 136 10.33 5.58 -15.17
CA ASP A 136 10.83 5.08 -16.45
C ASP A 136 11.19 3.58 -16.40
N SER A 137 10.92 2.90 -15.27
CA SER A 137 11.20 1.47 -15.06
C SER A 137 9.94 0.67 -14.79
N ASP A 138 9.73 -0.37 -15.59
CA ASP A 138 8.58 -1.28 -15.51
C ASP A 138 8.78 -2.44 -14.51
N VAL A 139 9.91 -2.48 -13.78
CA VAL A 139 10.30 -3.65 -12.97
C VAL A 139 10.22 -3.36 -11.47
N LEU A 140 9.42 -4.17 -10.76
CA LEU A 140 9.39 -4.22 -9.30
C LEU A 140 10.48 -5.14 -8.74
N ASP A 141 11.30 -4.63 -7.82
CA ASP A 141 12.13 -5.47 -6.95
C ASP A 141 11.24 -6.20 -5.90
N THR A 142 10.89 -7.44 -6.22
CA THR A 142 10.03 -8.29 -5.37
C THR A 142 10.66 -8.65 -4.03
N ASP A 143 11.98 -8.69 -3.92
CA ASP A 143 12.67 -8.96 -2.65
C ASP A 143 12.53 -7.77 -1.69
N THR A 144 12.72 -6.56 -2.21
CA THR A 144 12.49 -5.33 -1.44
C THR A 144 11.03 -5.18 -1.06
N ALA A 145 10.11 -5.43 -1.98
CA ALA A 145 8.67 -5.37 -1.71
C ALA A 145 8.26 -6.40 -0.65
N THR A 146 8.76 -7.64 -0.74
CA THR A 146 8.51 -8.71 0.24
C THR A 146 8.97 -8.33 1.64
N ARG A 147 10.18 -7.75 1.78
CA ARG A 147 10.69 -7.28 3.07
C ARG A 147 9.83 -6.16 3.66
N ALA A 148 9.38 -5.23 2.84
CA ALA A 148 8.54 -4.11 3.27
C ALA A 148 7.16 -4.60 3.74
N VAL A 149 6.53 -5.53 3.01
CA VAL A 149 5.28 -6.19 3.41
C VAL A 149 5.47 -6.90 4.75
N LYS A 150 6.54 -7.70 4.93
CA LYS A 150 6.79 -8.38 6.20
C LYS A 150 6.93 -7.41 7.37
N LYS A 151 7.70 -6.32 7.20
CA LYS A 151 7.84 -5.27 8.23
C LYS A 151 6.50 -4.61 8.57
N PHE A 152 5.65 -4.36 7.58
CA PHE A 152 4.30 -3.84 7.81
C PHE A 152 3.44 -4.83 8.61
N LEU A 153 3.42 -6.09 8.20
CA LEU A 153 2.64 -7.14 8.86
C LEU A 153 3.09 -7.39 10.31
N VAL A 154 4.39 -7.29 10.61
CA VAL A 154 4.89 -7.40 12.00
C VAL A 154 4.18 -6.46 12.97
N ASN A 155 3.82 -5.26 12.50
CA ASN A 155 3.18 -4.25 13.35
C ASN A 155 1.65 -4.28 13.29
N ARG A 156 1.08 -4.80 12.19
CA ARG A 156 -0.35 -4.65 11.87
C ARG A 156 -1.14 -5.96 11.86
N ALA A 157 -0.48 -7.06 11.55
CA ALA A 157 -1.06 -8.40 11.47
C ALA A 157 0.02 -9.47 11.72
N PRO A 158 0.57 -9.59 12.94
CA PRO A 158 1.76 -10.40 13.21
C PRO A 158 1.61 -11.88 12.86
N LYS A 159 0.38 -12.40 12.90
CA LYS A 159 0.05 -13.78 12.54
C LYS A 159 0.32 -14.08 11.06
N LEU A 160 0.20 -13.09 10.19
CA LEU A 160 0.42 -13.23 8.74
C LEU A 160 1.90 -13.14 8.34
N VAL A 161 2.79 -12.72 9.24
CA VAL A 161 4.24 -12.61 8.95
C VAL A 161 4.86 -13.96 8.59
N LYS A 162 4.29 -15.05 9.11
CA LYS A 162 4.75 -16.43 8.87
C LYS A 162 4.26 -16.99 7.54
N CYS A 163 3.27 -16.37 6.91
CA CYS A 163 2.78 -16.77 5.59
C CYS A 163 3.87 -16.50 4.55
N ALA A 164 4.01 -17.39 3.57
CA ALA A 164 4.83 -17.09 2.40
C ALA A 164 4.16 -15.98 1.60
N ILE A 165 4.92 -14.99 1.13
CA ILE A 165 4.37 -13.92 0.28
C ILE A 165 4.47 -14.37 -1.16
N GLU A 166 3.33 -14.40 -1.83
CA GLU A 166 3.23 -14.72 -3.25
C GLU A 166 2.84 -13.47 -4.01
N TRP A 167 3.59 -13.15 -5.07
CA TRP A 167 3.28 -12.02 -5.94
C TRP A 167 2.52 -12.53 -7.15
N LEU A 168 1.33 -11.97 -7.43
CA LEU A 168 0.60 -12.31 -8.64
C LEU A 168 1.48 -12.03 -9.88
N PRO A 169 1.50 -12.95 -10.87
CA PRO A 169 2.31 -12.80 -12.08
C PRO A 169 2.05 -11.46 -12.77
N ASN A 170 3.08 -10.92 -13.42
CA ASN A 170 3.10 -9.54 -13.92
C ASN A 170 1.86 -9.20 -14.77
N GLN A 171 1.42 -10.12 -15.64
CA GLN A 171 0.26 -9.88 -16.51
C GLN A 171 -1.09 -9.88 -15.76
N GLU A 172 -1.34 -10.88 -14.89
CA GLU A 172 -2.58 -10.95 -14.10
C GLU A 172 -2.69 -9.80 -13.10
N GLY A 173 -1.55 -9.42 -12.49
CA GLY A 173 -1.47 -8.26 -11.59
C GLY A 173 -1.78 -6.95 -12.31
N ILE A 174 -1.19 -6.73 -13.49
CA ILE A 174 -1.44 -5.54 -14.33
C ILE A 174 -2.91 -5.46 -14.71
N GLU A 175 -3.50 -6.54 -15.25
CA GLU A 175 -4.90 -6.56 -15.66
C GLU A 175 -5.84 -6.24 -14.50
N LEU A 176 -5.58 -6.79 -13.31
CA LEU A 176 -6.37 -6.53 -12.12
C LEU A 176 -6.28 -5.07 -11.67
N VAL A 177 -5.08 -4.48 -11.72
CA VAL A 177 -4.85 -3.07 -11.38
C VAL A 177 -5.53 -2.13 -12.37
N GLU A 178 -5.49 -2.43 -13.67
CA GLU A 178 -6.20 -1.65 -14.69
C GLU A 178 -7.72 -1.70 -14.48
N ARG A 179 -8.26 -2.85 -14.05
CA ARG A 179 -9.68 -2.94 -13.67
C ARG A 179 -10.01 -2.10 -12.44
N ILE A 180 -9.16 -2.11 -11.41
CA ILE A 180 -9.30 -1.26 -10.22
C ILE A 180 -9.31 0.22 -10.62
N LYS A 181 -8.39 0.64 -11.48
CA LYS A 181 -8.29 2.01 -12.02
C LYS A 181 -9.55 2.40 -12.79
N ALA A 182 -9.99 1.55 -13.72
CA ALA A 182 -11.16 1.80 -14.55
C ALA A 182 -12.43 1.96 -13.69
N GLN A 183 -12.62 1.08 -12.70
CA GLN A 183 -13.75 1.17 -11.77
C GLN A 183 -13.70 2.44 -10.93
N ALA A 184 -12.53 2.80 -10.39
CA ALA A 184 -12.36 4.02 -9.61
C ALA A 184 -12.64 5.29 -10.43
N LYS A 185 -12.18 5.30 -11.69
CA LYS A 185 -12.43 6.40 -12.62
C LYS A 185 -13.92 6.53 -12.96
N ALA A 186 -14.60 5.42 -13.24
CA ALA A 186 -16.03 5.41 -13.49
C ALA A 186 -16.85 5.91 -12.28
N GLN A 187 -16.48 5.49 -11.05
CA GLN A 187 -17.10 5.99 -9.82
C GLN A 187 -16.92 7.51 -9.68
N TYR A 188 -15.69 7.99 -9.88
CA TYR A 188 -15.38 9.42 -9.82
C TYR A 188 -16.16 10.25 -10.84
N GLU A 189 -16.21 9.81 -12.10
CA GLU A 189 -16.94 10.50 -13.18
C GLU A 189 -18.46 10.55 -12.93
N LEU A 190 -18.99 9.57 -12.21
CA LEU A 190 -20.41 9.49 -11.84
C LEU A 190 -20.74 10.19 -10.51
N GLY A 191 -19.73 10.70 -9.78
CA GLY A 191 -19.92 11.28 -8.45
C GLY A 191 -20.37 10.28 -7.38
N LEU A 192 -20.05 9.00 -7.57
CA LEU A 192 -20.32 7.87 -6.67
C LEU A 192 -19.12 7.63 -5.76
#